data_AF-A0A418XDF8-F1
#
_entry.id   AF-A0A418XDF8-F1
#
_cell.length_a   1.000
_cell.length_b   1.000
_cell.length_c   1.000
_cell.angle_alpha   90.00
_cell.angle_beta   90.00
_cell.angle_gamma   90.00
#
_symmetry.space_group_name_H-M   'P 1'
#
loop_
_entity.id
_entity.type
_entity.pdbx_description
1 polymer ?
#
loop_
_entity_poly.entity_id
_entity_poly.type
_entity_poly.pdbx_seq_one_letter_code
_entity_poly.pdbx_strand_id
1 'polypeptide(L)'
;MIEERLRTLVRHIGATTLAEATEIKERQRWQTVATNRKVKARIEDMEELLKAFPQYELWLWKGETDPNRGQISPDYEAAGSNLTEQNAG
;
A
#
# COMPACT_ATOMS: atom_id res chain seq x y z
N MET A 1 7.80 5.37 11.67
CA MET A 1 8.43 4.86 10.42
C MET A 1 7.53 3.87 9.70
N ILE A 2 7.22 2.70 10.27
CA ILE A 2 6.36 1.70 9.61
C ILE A 2 4.89 2.14 9.46
N GLU A 3 4.32 2.81 10.47
CA GLU A 3 2.94 3.33 10.38
C GLU A 3 2.77 4.39 9.29
N GLU A 4 3.76 5.25 9.07
CA GLU A 4 3.70 6.24 7.97
C GLU A 4 3.80 5.55 6.61
N ARG A 5 4.63 4.51 6.48
CA ARG A 5 4.70 3.69 5.26
C ARG A 5 3.38 2.96 4.98
N LEU A 6 2.78 2.36 6.01
CA LEU A 6 1.46 1.74 5.91
C LEU A 6 0.42 2.76 5.42
N ARG A 7 0.40 3.96 6.00
CA ARG A 7 -0.48 5.05 5.57
C ARG A 7 -0.30 5.42 4.12
N THR A 8 0.94 5.50 3.66
CA THR A 8 1.27 5.77 2.26
C THR A 8 0.76 4.67 1.34
N LEU A 9 0.95 3.39 1.70
CA LEU A 9 0.40 2.26 0.93
C LEU A 9 -1.12 2.29 0.87
N VAL A 10 -1.79 2.49 2.02
CA VAL A 10 -3.25 2.53 2.07
C VAL A 10 -3.81 3.68 1.23
N ARG A 11 -3.12 4.81 1.16
CA ARG A 11 -3.47 5.92 0.26
C ARG A 11 -3.23 5.61 -1.21
N HIS A 12 -2.11 4.94 -1.52
CA HIS A 12 -1.73 4.59 -2.88
C HIS A 12 -2.68 3.54 -3.48
N ILE A 13 -2.90 2.44 -2.76
CA ILE A 13 -3.79 1.35 -3.19
C ILE A 13 -5.26 1.81 -3.17
N GLY A 14 -5.62 2.58 -2.15
CA GLY A 14 -6.96 3.09 -1.94
C GLY A 14 -7.81 2.20 -1.03
N ALA A 15 -8.62 2.86 -0.19
CA ALA A 15 -9.45 2.19 0.80
C ALA A 15 -10.52 1.25 0.21
N THR A 16 -10.96 1.51 -1.03
CA THR A 16 -11.95 0.67 -1.73
C THR A 16 -11.30 -0.65 -2.16
N THR A 17 -10.19 -0.57 -2.91
CA THR A 17 -9.42 -1.73 -3.35
C THR A 17 -8.97 -2.59 -2.18
N LEU A 18 -8.50 -1.98 -1.09
CA LEU A 18 -8.16 -2.72 0.12
C LEU A 18 -9.36 -3.43 0.75
N ALA A 19 -10.53 -2.77 0.82
CA ALA A 19 -11.72 -3.42 1.35
C ALA A 19 -12.19 -4.60 0.48
N GLU A 20 -11.96 -4.55 -0.83
CA GLU A 20 -12.29 -5.65 -1.74
C GLU A 20 -11.29 -6.80 -1.64
N ALA A 21 -10.00 -6.49 -1.59
CA ALA A 21 -8.89 -7.46 -1.60
C ALA A 21 -8.59 -8.10 -0.23
N THR A 22 -8.93 -7.43 0.88
CA THR A 22 -8.70 -7.94 2.24
C THR A 22 -9.97 -8.50 2.87
N GLU A 23 -9.83 -9.19 4.00
CA GLU A 23 -10.97 -9.63 4.82
C GLU A 23 -11.69 -8.43 5.48
N ILE A 24 -10.97 -7.33 5.71
CA ILE A 24 -11.52 -6.08 6.28
C ILE A 24 -12.32 -5.34 5.21
N LYS A 25 -13.61 -5.66 5.11
CA LYS A 25 -14.57 -5.02 4.18
C LYS A 25 -14.90 -3.56 4.54
N GLU A 26 -14.50 -3.10 5.71
CA GLU A 26 -14.74 -1.74 6.17
C GLU A 26 -13.81 -0.73 5.50
N ARG A 27 -14.26 -0.15 4.39
CA ARG A 27 -13.57 0.97 3.73
C ARG A 27 -13.22 2.12 4.70
N GLN A 28 -14.10 2.40 5.65
CA GLN A 28 -13.89 3.47 6.64
C GLN A 28 -12.71 3.17 7.58
N ARG A 29 -12.42 1.89 7.85
CA ARG A 29 -11.23 1.46 8.60
C ARG A 29 -9.97 1.88 7.87
N TRP A 30 -9.87 1.53 6.59
CA TRP A 30 -8.74 1.90 5.73
C TRP A 30 -8.60 3.41 5.56
N GLN A 31 -9.71 4.15 5.42
CA GLN A 31 -9.66 5.62 5.39
C GLN A 31 -9.12 6.21 6.70
N THR A 32 -9.54 5.67 7.83
CA THR A 32 -9.05 6.09 9.15
C THR A 32 -7.57 5.79 9.30
N VAL A 33 -7.12 4.61 8.89
CA VAL A 33 -5.70 4.25 8.85
C VAL A 33 -4.94 5.25 7.98
N ALA A 34 -5.42 5.59 6.77
CA ALA A 34 -4.75 6.54 5.89
C ALA A 34 -4.70 7.98 6.41
N THR A 35 -5.78 8.48 7.01
CA THR A 35 -5.94 9.92 7.31
C THR A 35 -5.72 10.29 8.77
N ASN A 36 -6.08 9.41 9.70
CA ASN A 36 -6.11 9.73 11.11
C ASN A 36 -4.84 9.28 11.82
N ARG A 37 -3.88 10.21 11.99
CA ARG A 37 -2.60 9.97 12.69
C ARG A 37 -2.75 9.63 14.17
N LYS A 38 -3.90 9.92 14.79
CA LYS A 38 -4.16 9.57 16.20
C LYS A 38 -4.54 8.10 16.38
N VAL A 39 -5.05 7.45 15.33
CA VAL A 39 -5.42 6.04 15.35
C VAL A 39 -4.24 5.20 14.90
N LYS A 40 -3.75 4.34 15.79
CA LYS A 40 -2.73 3.34 15.45
C LYS A 40 -3.36 2.25 14.58
N ALA A 41 -2.63 1.84 13.54
CA ALA A 41 -2.98 0.64 12.80
C ALA A 41 -2.83 -0.59 13.70
N ARG A 42 -3.76 -1.53 13.59
CA ARG A 42 -3.64 -2.83 14.25
C ARG A 42 -2.67 -3.70 13.46
N ILE A 43 -2.16 -4.71 14.13
CA ILE A 43 -1.35 -5.75 13.49
C ILE A 43 -2.20 -6.47 12.44
N GLU A 44 -3.47 -6.76 12.74
CA GLU A 44 -4.43 -7.36 11.80
C GLU A 44 -4.59 -6.53 10.51
N ASP A 45 -4.70 -5.20 10.60
CA ASP A 45 -4.79 -4.32 9.42
C ASP A 45 -3.53 -4.46 8.53
N MET A 46 -2.36 -4.64 9.17
CA MET A 46 -1.10 -4.77 8.46
C MET A 46 -0.93 -6.16 7.85
N GLU A 47 -1.29 -7.22 8.58
CA GLU A 47 -1.22 -8.61 8.09
C GLU A 47 -2.15 -8.81 6.89
N GLU A 48 -3.39 -8.33 6.96
CA GLU A 48 -4.34 -8.43 5.85
C GLU A 48 -3.88 -7.65 4.62
N LEU A 49 -3.26 -6.49 4.83
CA LEU A 49 -2.67 -5.73 3.72
C LEU A 49 -1.51 -6.49 3.08
N LEU A 50 -0.60 -7.07 3.87
CA LEU A 50 0.53 -7.84 3.34
C LEU A 50 0.11 -9.15 2.68
N LYS A 51 -0.96 -9.77 3.18
CA LYS A 51 -1.55 -10.97 2.58
C LYS A 51 -2.17 -10.69 1.22
N ALA A 52 -2.84 -9.55 1.07
CA ALA A 52 -3.38 -9.10 -0.22
C ALA A 52 -2.30 -8.54 -1.16
N PHE A 53 -1.28 -7.87 -0.62
CA PHE A 53 -0.23 -7.19 -1.37
C PHE A 53 1.18 -7.51 -0.83
N PRO A 54 1.65 -8.76 -0.97
CA PRO A 54 2.94 -9.19 -0.43
C PRO A 54 4.14 -8.48 -1.08
N GLN A 55 3.97 -7.91 -2.28
CA GLN A 55 5.00 -7.16 -2.99
C GLN A 55 5.53 -5.94 -2.21
N TYR A 56 4.76 -5.41 -1.26
CA TYR A 56 5.17 -4.24 -0.47
C TYR A 56 5.82 -4.59 0.86
N GLU A 57 6.00 -5.88 1.18
CA GLU A 57 6.51 -6.33 2.48
C GLU A 57 7.90 -5.73 2.80
N LEU A 58 8.88 -5.85 1.90
CA LEU A 58 10.22 -5.28 2.10
C LEU A 58 10.17 -3.79 2.39
N TRP A 59 9.37 -3.09 1.60
CA TRP A 59 9.29 -1.65 1.65
C TRP A 59 8.61 -1.19 2.94
N LEU A 60 7.56 -1.90 3.37
CA LEU A 60 6.89 -1.60 4.63
C LEU A 60 7.86 -1.77 5.81
N TRP A 61 8.53 -2.92 5.91
CA TRP A 61 9.42 -3.24 7.02
C TRP A 61 10.73 -2.47 7.00
N LYS A 62 11.47 -2.54 5.89
CA LYS A 62 12.82 -1.98 5.78
C LYS A 62 12.84 -0.61 5.10
N GLY A 63 11.90 -0.34 4.20
CA GLY A 63 11.92 0.86 3.34
C GLY A 63 12.79 0.66 2.11
N GLU A 64 13.20 -0.58 1.87
CA GLU A 64 13.98 -0.99 0.71
C GLU A 64 13.04 -1.64 -0.30
N THR A 65 13.40 -1.56 -1.57
CA THR A 65 12.70 -2.23 -2.68
C THR A 65 13.67 -3.16 -3.39
N ASP A 66 13.19 -4.33 -3.79
CA ASP A 66 13.93 -5.26 -4.63
C ASP A 66 13.04 -5.68 -5.81
N PRO A 67 13.05 -4.89 -6.91
CA PRO A 67 12.23 -5.17 -8.08
C PRO A 67 12.54 -6.53 -8.72
N ASN A 68 13.78 -7.02 -8.60
CA ASN A 68 14.19 -8.32 -9.13
C ASN A 68 13.50 -9.49 -8.40
N ARG A 69 13.15 -9.29 -7.14
CA ARG A 69 12.39 -10.25 -6.32
C ARG A 69 10.89 -9.94 -6.28
N GLY A 70 10.41 -9.02 -7.12
CA GLY A 70 9.01 -8.57 -7.12
C GLY A 70 8.61 -7.74 -5.90
N GLN A 71 9.57 -7.21 -5.14
CA GLN A 71 9.31 -6.34 -3.99
C GLN A 71 9.46 -4.88 -4.39
N ILE A 72 8.34 -4.18 -4.50
CA ILE A 72 8.27 -2.83 -5.07
C ILE A 72 7.77 -1.81 -4.05
N SER A 73 7.94 -0.53 -4.34
CA SER A 73 7.33 0.56 -3.59
C SER A 73 6.12 1.10 -4.35
N PRO A 74 5.18 1.76 -3.65
CA PRO A 74 4.07 2.47 -4.31
C PRO A 74 4.56 3.53 -5.31
N ASP A 75 5.74 4.13 -5.06
CA ASP A 75 6.37 5.09 -5.97
C ASP A 75 6.83 4.44 -7.28
N TYR A 76 7.39 3.22 -7.20
CA TYR A 76 7.82 2.45 -8.36
C TYR A 76 6.64 2.01 -9.24
N GLU A 77 5.51 1.64 -8.62
CA GLU A 77 4.30 1.26 -9.35
C GLU A 77 3.62 2.46 -10.03
N ALA A 78 3.64 3.63 -9.37
CA ALA A 78 3.20 4.89 -9.96
C ALA A 78 4.04 5.29 -11.18
N ALA A 79 5.36 5.02 -11.17
CA ALA A 79 6.24 5.29 -12.30
C ALA A 79 5.97 4.36 -13.51
N GLY A 80 5.61 3.09 -13.26
CA GLY A 80 5.26 2.13 -14.31
C GLY A 80 3.94 2.45 -15.04
N SER A 81 2.97 3.04 -14.33
CA SER A 81 1.67 3.41 -14.91
C SER A 81 1.75 4.67 -15.79
N ASN A 82 2.66 5.60 -15.49
CA ASN A 82 2.83 6.83 -16.28
C ASN A 82 3.61 6.63 -17.60
N LEU A 83 4.30 5.50 -17.79
CA LEU A 83 5.05 5.25 -19.03
C LEU A 83 4.16 4.78 -20.19
N THR A 84 2.91 4.38 -19.92
CA THR A 84 1.95 3.99 -20.97
C THR A 84 1.32 5.20 -21.69
N GLU A 85 1.41 6.42 -21.13
CA GLU A 85 0.80 7.63 -21.73
C GLU A 85 1.81 8.59 -22.40
N GLN A 86 3.07 8.17 -22.63
CA GLN A 86 4.06 8.99 -23.35
C GLN A 86 4.69 8.23 -24.52
N ASN A 87 3.86 7.71 -25.43
CA ASN A 87 4.27 7.28 -26.78
C ASN A 87 3.16 7.61 -27.80
N ALA A 88 2.95 8.90 -28.07
CA ALA A 88 2.35 9.38 -29.31
C ALA A 88 2.58 10.89 -29.46
N GLY A 89 3.47 11.27 -30.39
CA GLY A 89 3.74 12.66 -30.77
C GLY A 89 5.06 12.81 -31.48
#